data_AF-A0A1V6FP96-F1
#
_entry.id   AF-A0A1V6FP96-F1
#
_cell.length_a   1.000
_cell.length_b   1.000
_cell.length_c   1.000
_cell.angle_alpha   90.00
_cell.angle_beta   90.00
_cell.angle_gamma   90.00
#
_symmetry.space_group_name_H-M   'P 1'
#
loop_
_entity.id
_entity.type
_entity.pdbx_description
1 polymer ?
#
loop_
_entity_poly.entity_id
_entity_poly.type
_entity_poly.pdbx_seq_one_letter_code
_entity_poly.pdbx_strand_id
1 'polypeptide(L)'
;MKEGAIDMVSVAADVPDDTKKKIDDIKAGLKDGSFVIWKGPIVGQDGKEVVAKDAVADDKFLGEIMFYVKGVEGKVPANEKK
;
A
#
# COMPACT_ATOMS: atom_id res chain seq x y z
N MET A 1 0.59 4.42 9.89
CA MET A 1 1.55 4.01 10.95
C MET A 1 0.94 4.09 12.34
N LYS A 2 -0.34 3.70 12.51
CA LYS A 2 -1.04 3.87 13.79
C LYS A 2 -0.70 2.78 14.82
N GLU A 3 0.03 1.75 14.40
CA GLU A 3 0.71 0.81 15.29
C GLU A 3 2.14 0.72 14.79
N GLY A 4 3.12 0.86 15.68
CA GLY A 4 4.56 0.87 15.39
C GLY A 4 5.13 -0.47 14.88
N ALA A 5 4.40 -1.16 14.00
CA ALA A 5 4.73 -2.48 13.47
C ALA A 5 5.48 -2.43 12.12
N ILE A 6 5.57 -1.26 11.47
CA ILE A 6 6.30 -1.09 10.21
C ILE A 6 7.37 -0.02 10.42
N ASP A 7 8.52 -0.47 10.92
CA ASP A 7 9.73 0.34 10.98
C ASP A 7 10.40 0.30 9.60
N MET A 8 10.43 1.44 8.92
CA MET A 8 11.09 1.57 7.62
C MET A 8 12.59 1.61 7.88
N VAL A 9 13.24 0.44 7.87
CA VAL A 9 14.67 0.27 8.13
C VAL A 9 15.48 1.18 7.20
N SER A 10 15.98 2.28 7.78
CA SER A 10 17.02 3.19 7.28
C SER A 10 17.05 3.44 5.76
N VAL A 11 16.57 4.62 5.34
CA VAL A 11 16.82 5.14 4.00
C VAL A 11 18.34 5.22 3.79
N ALA A 12 18.87 4.46 2.83
CA ALA A 12 20.29 4.44 2.50
C ALA A 12 20.79 5.87 2.18
N ALA A 13 22.03 6.17 2.56
CA ALA A 13 22.64 7.49 2.37
C ALA A 13 22.61 7.97 0.90
N ASP A 14 22.55 7.01 -0.03
CA ASP A 14 22.51 7.19 -1.49
C ASP A 14 21.20 7.81 -2.02
N VAL A 15 20.16 7.91 -1.18
CA VAL A 15 18.90 8.52 -1.60
C VAL A 15 19.02 10.04 -1.57
N PRO A 16 18.79 10.75 -2.70
CA PRO A 16 18.89 12.21 -2.77
C PRO A 16 17.87 12.88 -1.86
N ASP A 17 18.23 14.04 -1.29
CA ASP A 17 17.43 14.77 -0.30
C ASP A 17 16.00 15.11 -0.75
N ASP A 18 15.77 15.31 -2.05
CA ASP A 18 14.42 15.50 -2.61
C ASP A 18 13.53 14.27 -2.38
N THR A 19 14.13 13.08 -2.50
CA THR A 19 13.42 11.81 -2.29
C THR A 19 13.23 11.55 -0.80
N LYS A 20 14.19 11.92 0.05
CA LYS A 20 14.04 11.87 1.51
C LYS A 20 12.89 12.75 2.00
N LYS A 21 12.76 13.98 1.47
CA LYS A 21 11.63 14.88 1.80
C LYS A 21 10.29 14.31 1.36
N LYS A 22 10.19 13.73 0.16
CA LYS A 22 8.96 13.06 -0.30
C LYS A 22 8.60 11.86 0.55
N ILE A 23 9.59 11.08 0.98
CA ILE A 23 9.37 9.96 1.91
C ILE A 23 8.85 10.48 3.25
N ASP A 24 9.41 11.57 3.79
CA ASP A 24 8.98 12.13 5.07
C ASP A 24 7.53 12.67 5.00
N ASP A 25 7.18 13.34 3.91
CA ASP A 25 5.82 13.82 3.64
C ASP A 25 4.81 12.66 3.55
N ILE A 26 5.16 11.59 2.81
CA ILE A 26 4.35 10.37 2.73
C ILE A 26 4.25 9.69 4.10
N LYS A 27 5.34 9.62 4.87
CA LYS A 27 5.34 9.05 6.23
C LYS A 27 4.43 9.85 7.16
N ALA A 28 4.48 11.17 7.10
CA ALA A 28 3.60 12.05 7.88
C ALA A 28 2.14 11.82 7.49
N GLY A 29 1.82 11.76 6.20
CA GLY A 29 0.48 11.44 5.72
C GLY A 29 -0.01 10.05 6.14
N LEU A 30 0.87 9.05 6.14
CA LEU A 30 0.57 7.69 6.61
C LEU A 30 0.32 7.63 8.12
N LYS A 31 0.92 8.55 8.88
CA LYS A 31 0.77 8.63 10.34
C LYS A 31 -0.49 9.39 10.72
N ASP A 32 -0.77 10.49 10.03
CA ASP A 32 -1.92 11.36 10.25
C ASP A 32 -3.22 10.79 9.66
N GLY A 33 -3.13 9.83 8.73
CA GLY A 33 -4.27 9.25 8.03
C GLY A 33 -4.69 10.04 6.78
N SER A 34 -4.02 11.16 6.52
CA SER A 34 -4.18 11.96 5.30
C SER A 34 -3.67 11.25 4.03
N PHE A 35 -2.78 10.26 4.18
CA PHE A 35 -2.31 9.40 3.09
C PHE A 35 -2.81 7.97 3.28
N VAL A 36 -3.85 7.60 2.53
CA VAL A 36 -4.39 6.25 2.51
C VAL A 36 -3.77 5.51 1.31
N ILE A 37 -2.91 4.52 1.60
CA ILE A 37 -2.26 3.70 0.57
C ILE A 37 -3.30 3.02 -0.34
N TRP A 38 -4.39 2.57 0.27
CA TRP A 38 -5.49 1.89 -0.42
C TRP A 38 -6.60 2.85 -0.86
N LYS A 39 -6.23 3.98 -1.47
CA LYS A 39 -7.18 4.90 -2.10
C LYS A 39 -7.27 4.61 -3.61
N GLY A 40 -8.50 4.49 -4.13
CA GLY A 40 -8.74 4.21 -5.53
C GLY A 40 -8.48 5.37 -6.49
N PRO A 41 -8.35 5.08 -7.80
CA PRO A 41 -8.73 3.82 -8.43
C PRO A 41 -7.63 2.74 -8.32
N ILE A 42 -7.94 1.63 -7.66
CA ILE A 42 -7.06 0.46 -7.60
C ILE A 42 -7.67 -0.61 -8.49
N VAL A 43 -6.84 -1.15 -9.36
CA VAL A 43 -7.21 -2.21 -10.30
C VAL A 43 -6.38 -3.44 -9.95
N GLY A 44 -7.03 -4.60 -9.86
CA GLY A 44 -6.38 -5.88 -9.72
C GLY A 44 -5.58 -6.26 -10.97
N GLN A 45 -4.64 -7.19 -10.82
CA GLN A 45 -3.86 -7.78 -11.90
C GLN A 45 -4.76 -8.42 -12.98
N ASP A 46 -5.93 -8.90 -12.57
CA ASP A 46 -7.00 -9.42 -13.45
C ASP A 46 -7.70 -8.32 -14.29
N GLY A 47 -7.34 -7.04 -14.10
CA GLY A 47 -7.96 -5.91 -14.77
C GLY A 47 -9.28 -5.43 -14.15
N LYS A 48 -9.75 -6.09 -13.09
CA LYS A 48 -10.94 -5.69 -12.33
C LYS A 48 -10.65 -4.52 -11.41
N GLU A 49 -11.53 -3.53 -11.38
CA GLU A 49 -11.48 -2.47 -10.35
C GLU A 49 -11.79 -3.09 -8.99
N VAL A 50 -10.89 -2.89 -8.03
CA VAL A 50 -11.01 -3.41 -6.65
C VAL A 50 -11.29 -2.29 -5.64
N VAL A 51 -10.84 -1.07 -5.94
CA VAL A 51 -11.20 0.14 -5.17
C VAL A 51 -11.58 1.21 -6.17
N ALA A 52 -12.82 1.70 -6.08
CA ALA A 52 -13.33 2.74 -6.97
C ALA A 52 -12.56 4.04 -6.81
N LYS A 53 -12.58 4.88 -7.85
CA LYS A 53 -11.98 6.22 -7.81
C LYS A 53 -12.42 6.99 -6.55
N ASP A 54 -11.45 7.54 -5.84
CA ASP A 54 -11.63 8.29 -4.58
C ASP A 54 -12.17 7.50 -3.37
N ALA A 55 -12.52 6.22 -3.55
CA ALA A 55 -12.86 5.35 -2.43
C ALA A 55 -11.59 5.00 -1.63
N VAL A 56 -11.75 4.96 -0.31
CA VAL A 56 -10.71 4.50 0.62
C VAL A 56 -11.11 3.11 1.06
N ALA A 57 -10.21 2.14 0.89
CA ALA A 57 -10.45 0.80 1.38
C ALA A 57 -10.48 0.78 2.92
N ASP A 58 -11.49 0.11 3.46
CA ASP A 58 -11.67 -0.16 4.88
C ASP A 58 -10.87 -1.39 5.36
N ASP A 59 -10.74 -1.55 6.67
CA ASP A 59 -9.99 -2.66 7.30
C ASP A 59 -10.49 -4.05 6.86
N LYS A 60 -11.78 -4.17 6.51
CA LYS A 60 -12.33 -5.43 5.99
C LYS A 60 -11.73 -5.75 4.63
N PHE A 61 -11.70 -4.78 3.72
CA PHE A 61 -10.99 -4.94 2.44
C PHE A 61 -9.53 -5.34 2.68
N LEU A 62 -8.83 -4.68 3.63
CA LEU A 62 -7.43 -4.99 3.95
C LEU A 62 -7.25 -6.44 4.44
N GLY A 63 -8.19 -6.95 5.23
CA GLY A 63 -8.21 -8.34 5.69
C GLY A 63 -8.51 -9.36 4.59
N GLU A 64 -9.17 -8.94 3.50
CA GLU A 64 -9.57 -9.80 2.38
C GLU A 64 -8.65 -9.70 1.16
N ILE A 65 -7.52 -8.98 1.24
CA ILE A 65 -6.56 -8.86 0.13
C ILE A 65 -5.95 -10.23 -0.18
N MET A 66 -6.53 -10.91 -1.17
CA MET A 66 -6.06 -12.16 -1.76
C MET A 66 -5.85 -12.03 -3.28
N PHE A 67 -5.59 -10.83 -3.75
CA PHE A 67 -5.31 -10.51 -5.14
C PHE A 67 -4.10 -9.60 -5.21
N TYR A 68 -3.43 -9.58 -6.36
CA TYR A 68 -2.41 -8.59 -6.64
C TYR A 68 -2.98 -7.43 -7.45
N VAL A 69 -2.44 -6.23 -7.24
CA VAL A 69 -2.78 -5.05 -8.03
C VAL A 69 -2.11 -5.11 -9.41
N LYS A 70 -2.68 -4.41 -10.38
CA LYS A 70 -2.14 -4.32 -11.74
C LYS A 70 -0.69 -3.82 -11.71
N GLY A 71 0.21 -4.56 -12.36
CA GLY A 71 1.65 -4.27 -12.40
C GLY A 71 2.50 -5.11 -11.45
N VAL A 72 1.88 -5.90 -10.56
CA VAL A 72 2.60 -6.92 -9.80
C VAL A 72 2.76 -8.17 -10.67
N GLU A 73 4.00 -8.63 -10.81
CA GLU A 73 4.31 -9.88 -11.49
C GLU A 73 4.43 -10.99 -10.44
N GLY A 74 3.36 -11.78 -10.31
CA GLY A 74 3.30 -12.90 -9.39
C GLY A 74 1.95 -13.60 -9.43
N LYS A 75 1.86 -14.79 -8.84
CA LYS A 75 0.58 -15.42 -8.49
C LYS A 75 0.37 -15.30 -7.00
N VAL A 76 -0.82 -14.89 -6.58
CA VAL A 76 -1.15 -14.93 -5.16
C VAL A 76 -1.00 -16.38 -4.75
N PRO A 77 -0.17 -16.68 -3.73
CA PRO A 77 -0.14 -18.03 -3.18
C PRO A 77 -1.56 -18.28 -2.68
N ALA A 78 -2.31 -19.07 -3.44
CA ALA A 78 -3.55 -19.63 -2.93
C ALA A 78 -3.11 -20.32 -1.64
N ASN A 79 -3.71 -19.93 -0.53
CA ASN A 79 -3.61 -20.69 0.69
C ASN A 79 -4.14 -22.08 0.32
N GLU A 80 -3.26 -23.00 -0.10
CA GLU A 80 -3.48 -24.42 0.01
C GLU A 80 -3.66 -24.63 1.51
N LYS A 81 -4.90 -24.40 1.96
CA LYS A 81 -5.39 -24.87 3.24
C LYS A 81 -5.14 -26.37 3.21
N LYS A 82 -3.99 -26.74 3.75
CA LYS A 82 -3.70 -28.09 4.16
C LYS A 82 -4.33 -28.32 5.53
#